data_AF-A0A259NHS9-F1
#
_entry.id   AF-A0A259NHS9-F1
#
_cell.length_a   1.000
_cell.length_b   1.000
_cell.length_c   1.000
_cell.angle_alpha   90.00
_cell.angle_beta   90.00
_cell.angle_gamma   90.00
#
_symmetry.space_group_name_H-M   'P 1'
#
loop_
_entity.id
_entity.type
_entity.pdbx_description
1 polymer ?
#
loop_
_entity_poly.entity_id
_entity_poly.type
_entity_poly.pdbx_seq_one_letter_code
_entity_poly.pdbx_strand_id
1 'polypeptide(L)'
;LDNNDLIVGAVGVLQFDVVVHRLKSEYNVDALYESVNVSTARWVYCDDAKALQEFQNKASTNLALDGGDNLTYIAPTMVNLNLAMERYPKIKFFKTREH
;
A
#
# COMPACT_ATOMS: atom_id res chain seq x y z
N LEU A 1 3.37 3.70 -11.31
CA LEU A 1 2.06 4.26 -10.88
C LEU A 1 1.12 4.11 -12.06
N ASP A 2 0.75 2.85 -12.33
CA ASP A 2 0.08 2.46 -13.57
C ASP A 2 -1.45 2.38 -13.40
N ASN A 3 -1.97 2.65 -12.20
CA ASN A 3 -3.39 2.57 -11.89
C ASN A 3 -3.79 3.64 -10.86
N ASN A 4 -5.01 4.16 -10.97
CA ASN A 4 -5.60 5.19 -10.11
C ASN A 4 -6.46 4.59 -8.97
N ASP A 5 -6.26 3.30 -8.67
CA ASP A 5 -7.02 2.60 -7.64
C ASP A 5 -6.70 3.15 -6.25
N LEU A 6 -7.74 3.59 -5.55
CA LEU A 6 -7.64 4.09 -4.19
C LEU A 6 -7.78 2.94 -3.20
N ILE A 7 -6.68 2.56 -2.54
CA ILE A 7 -6.67 1.49 -1.54
C ILE A 7 -6.83 2.07 -0.14
N VAL A 8 -7.85 1.63 0.60
CA VAL A 8 -8.09 2.01 1.99
C VAL A 8 -7.64 0.88 2.92
N GLY A 9 -6.60 1.13 3.73
CA GLY A 9 -6.12 0.20 4.74
C GLY A 9 -6.66 0.54 6.13
N ALA A 10 -7.30 -0.42 6.81
CA ALA A 10 -7.75 -0.28 8.20
C ALA A 10 -7.11 -1.37 9.08
N VAL A 11 -6.82 -1.04 10.35
CA VAL A 11 -6.23 -1.97 11.33
C VAL A 11 -7.27 -2.98 11.84
N GLY A 12 -8.57 -2.71 11.67
CA GLY A 12 -9.66 -3.62 11.99
C GLY A 12 -10.83 -3.48 11.02
N VAL A 13 -11.50 -4.60 10.70
CA VAL A 13 -12.57 -4.69 9.69
C VAL A 13 -13.76 -3.77 10.02
N LEU A 14 -14.02 -3.52 11.30
CA LEU A 14 -15.13 -2.66 11.78
C LEU A 14 -15.00 -1.17 11.38
N GLN A 15 -13.82 -0.72 10.96
CA GLN A 15 -13.65 0.67 10.51
C GLN A 15 -14.17 0.92 9.10
N PHE A 16 -14.35 -0.12 8.27
CA PHE A 16 -14.89 0.02 6.93
C PHE A 16 -16.37 0.43 6.93
N ASP A 17 -17.16 -0.10 7.86
CA ASP A 17 -18.61 0.20 7.96
C ASP A 17 -18.87 1.67 8.32
N VAL A 18 -18.04 2.25 9.19
CA VAL A 18 -18.16 3.65 9.63
C VAL A 18 -17.88 4.61 8.47
N VAL A 19 -16.89 4.31 7.63
CA VAL A 19 -16.52 5.17 6.49
C VAL A 19 -17.64 5.20 5.45
N VAL A 20 -18.24 4.05 5.13
CA VAL A 20 -19.37 3.97 4.17
C VAL A 20 -20.58 4.72 4.71
N HIS A 21 -20.91 4.52 5.98
CA HIS A 21 -22.04 5.21 6.60
C HIS A 21 -21.84 6.73 6.56
N ARG A 22 -20.63 7.22 6.83
CA ARG A 22 -20.31 8.66 6.77
C ARG A 22 -20.33 9.20 5.34
N LEU A 23 -19.74 8.50 4.36
CA LEU A 23 -19.77 8.92 2.96
C LEU A 23 -21.19 9.00 2.40
N LYS A 24 -22.03 8.01 2.73
CA LYS A 24 -23.43 8.00 2.32
C LYS A 24 -24.23 9.11 3.01
N SER A 25 -24.02 9.31 4.31
CA SER A 25 -24.76 10.30 5.11
C SER A 25 -24.33 11.75 4.86
N GLU A 26 -23.04 12.00 4.63
CA GLU A 26 -22.49 13.37 4.51
C GLU A 26 -22.38 13.82 3.05
N TYR A 27 -22.18 12.89 2.10
CA TYR A 27 -21.87 13.23 0.71
C TYR A 27 -22.79 12.55 -0.32
N ASN A 28 -23.75 11.72 0.11
CA ASN A 28 -24.67 10.99 -0.76
C ASN A 28 -23.94 10.15 -1.84
N VAL A 29 -22.75 9.65 -1.51
CA VAL A 29 -21.92 8.80 -2.37
C VAL A 29 -22.16 7.33 -2.01
N ASP A 30 -22.56 6.53 -2.98
CA ASP A 30 -22.56 5.07 -2.85
C ASP A 30 -21.17 4.52 -3.18
N ALA A 31 -20.46 4.05 -2.16
CA ALA A 31 -19.16 3.40 -2.29
C ALA A 31 -19.33 1.87 -2.26
N LEU A 32 -18.71 1.16 -3.21
CA LEU A 32 -18.63 -0.29 -3.24
C LEU A 32 -17.20 -0.72 -2.89
N TYR A 33 -17.06 -1.69 -1.99
CA TYR A 33 -15.76 -2.30 -1.69
C TYR A 33 -15.56 -3.55 -2.52
N GLU A 34 -14.41 -3.64 -3.18
CA GLU A 34 -13.89 -4.91 -3.70
C GLU A 34 -12.82 -5.44 -2.75
N SER A 35 -12.90 -6.73 -2.44
CA SER A 35 -11.89 -7.40 -1.63
C SER A 35 -10.60 -7.49 -2.43
N VAL A 36 -9.58 -6.71 -2.02
CA VAL A 36 -8.25 -6.78 -2.62
C VAL A 36 -7.44 -7.87 -1.93
N ASN A 37 -6.77 -8.73 -2.70
CA ASN A 37 -5.86 -9.74 -2.18
C ASN A 37 -4.56 -9.09 -1.68
N VAL A 38 -4.63 -8.48 -0.48
CA VAL A 38 -3.49 -7.86 0.20
C VAL A 38 -3.31 -8.53 1.55
N SER A 39 -2.10 -9.03 1.81
CA SER A 39 -1.75 -9.60 3.11
C SER A 39 -1.14 -8.54 4.04
N THR A 40 -0.25 -7.69 3.51
CA THR A 40 0.42 -6.68 4.34
C THR A 40 0.98 -5.52 3.52
N ALA A 41 1.09 -4.35 4.15
CA ALA A 41 1.74 -3.17 3.59
C ALA A 41 3.05 -2.87 4.33
N ARG A 42 4.07 -2.39 3.61
CA ARG A 42 5.36 -1.98 4.18
C ARG A 42 5.79 -0.66 3.58
N TRP A 43 6.18 0.30 4.40
CA TRP A 43 6.84 1.50 3.88
C TRP A 43 8.20 1.14 3.31
N VAL A 44 8.51 1.73 2.17
CA VAL A 44 9.71 1.43 1.40
C VAL A 44 10.64 2.63 1.49
N TYR A 45 11.89 2.39 1.86
CA TYR A 45 12.91 3.41 1.86
C TYR A 45 14.21 2.86 1.26
N CYS A 46 14.92 3.68 0.50
CA CYS A 46 16.18 3.31 -0.09
C CYS A 46 17.07 4.56 -0.20
N ASP A 47 18.33 4.41 0.19
CA ASP A 47 19.33 5.48 0.11
C ASP A 47 19.90 5.63 -1.33
N ASP A 48 19.72 4.62 -2.19
CA ASP A 48 20.20 4.60 -3.57
C ASP A 48 19.05 4.87 -4.56
N ALA A 49 19.03 6.10 -5.11
CA ALA A 49 17.98 6.54 -6.03
C ALA A 49 17.85 5.65 -7.29
N LYS A 50 18.94 5.07 -7.79
CA LYS A 50 18.88 4.18 -8.97
C LYS A 50 18.22 2.85 -8.62
N ALA A 51 18.59 2.27 -7.49
CA ALA A 51 17.99 1.02 -7.01
C ALA A 51 16.50 1.22 -6.68
N LEU A 52 16.15 2.37 -6.07
CA LEU A 52 14.76 2.73 -5.80
C LEU A 52 13.94 2.88 -7.08
N GLN A 53 14.49 3.53 -8.11
CA GLN A 53 13.80 3.70 -9.39
C GLN A 53 13.61 2.36 -10.12
N GLU A 54 14.61 1.48 -10.11
CA GLU A 54 14.47 0.13 -10.66
C GLU A 54 13.35 -0.65 -9.96
N PHE A 55 13.31 -0.59 -8.63
CA PHE A 55 12.24 -1.22 -7.86
C PHE A 55 10.88 -0.62 -8.17
N GLN A 56 10.77 0.71 -8.25
CA GLN A 56 9.53 1.38 -8.62
C GLN A 56 9.01 0.92 -9.98
N ASN A 57 9.89 0.73 -10.95
CA ASN A 57 9.51 0.27 -12.28
C ASN A 57 9.11 -1.22 -12.29
N LYS A 58 9.81 -2.07 -11.52
CA LYS A 58 9.56 -3.53 -11.52
C LYS A 58 8.40 -3.95 -10.64
N ALA A 59 8.18 -3.22 -9.55
CA ALA A 59 7.15 -3.50 -8.55
C ALA A 59 5.98 -2.49 -8.63
N SER A 60 5.85 -1.76 -9.75
CA SER A 60 4.87 -0.68 -9.91
C SER A 60 3.43 -1.10 -9.62
N THR A 61 3.09 -2.36 -9.91
CA THR A 61 1.77 -2.96 -9.68
C THR A 61 1.45 -3.20 -8.20
N ASN A 62 2.48 -3.37 -7.38
CA ASN A 62 2.37 -3.63 -5.94
C ASN A 62 2.85 -2.41 -5.12
N LEU A 63 2.93 -1.24 -5.75
CA LEU A 63 3.37 0.00 -5.13
C LEU A 63 2.22 0.99 -5.07
N ALA A 64 2.06 1.61 -3.91
CA ALA A 64 1.09 2.66 -3.66
C ALA A 64 1.77 3.83 -2.94
N LEU A 65 1.14 4.99 -3.02
CA LEU A 65 1.47 6.14 -2.18
C LEU A 65 0.47 6.21 -1.04
N ASP A 66 0.95 6.45 0.17
CA ASP A 66 0.07 6.78 1.28
C ASP A 66 -0.38 8.25 1.23
N GLY A 67 -1.26 8.67 2.15
CA GLY A 67 -1.77 10.05 2.20
C GLY A 67 -0.72 11.12 2.49
N GLY A 68 0.54 10.76 2.75
CA GLY A 68 1.67 11.67 2.93
C GLY A 68 2.74 11.51 1.84
N ASP A 69 2.37 11.03 0.65
CA ASP A 69 3.26 10.78 -0.49
C ASP A 69 4.41 9.79 -0.21
N ASN A 70 4.23 8.89 0.76
CA ASN A 70 5.26 7.90 1.09
C ASN A 70 5.04 6.61 0.30
N LEU A 71 6.13 6.12 -0.29
CA LEU A 71 6.11 4.90 -1.07
C LEU A 71 5.86 3.69 -0.16
N THR A 72 4.83 2.92 -0.51
CA THR A 72 4.36 1.77 0.25
C THR A 72 4.26 0.56 -0.68
N TYR A 73 4.89 -0.54 -0.29
CA TYR A 73 4.76 -1.82 -0.96
C TYR A 73 3.59 -2.60 -0.39
N ILE A 74 2.64 -2.91 -1.26
CA ILE A 74 1.42 -3.67 -1.01
C ILE A 74 1.73 -5.13 -1.36
N ALA A 75 1.99 -5.98 -0.37
CA ALA A 75 2.32 -7.38 -0.60
C ALA A 75 1.05 -8.24 -0.60
N PRO A 76 0.75 -8.95 -1.71
CA PRO A 76 -0.41 -9.86 -1.75
C PRO A 76 -0.28 -11.04 -0.79
N THR A 77 0.96 -11.51 -0.59
CA THR A 77 1.30 -12.63 0.30
C THR A 77 2.63 -12.36 1.02
N MET A 78 2.86 -13.04 2.14
CA MET A 78 4.16 -13.00 2.84
C MET A 78 5.32 -13.53 1.98
N VAL A 79 5.05 -14.48 1.08
CA VAL A 79 6.06 -15.01 0.14
C VAL A 79 6.51 -13.92 -0.82
N ASN A 80 5.58 -13.15 -1.39
CA ASN A 80 5.93 -12.02 -2.27
C ASN A 80 6.74 -10.94 -1.54
N LEU A 81 6.44 -10.70 -0.26
CA LEU A 81 7.23 -9.77 0.55
C LEU A 81 8.67 -10.27 0.72
N ASN A 82 8.84 -11.52 1.14
CA ASN A 82 10.18 -12.10 1.34
C ASN A 82 10.98 -12.12 0.03
N LEU A 83 10.35 -12.50 -1.09
CA LEU A 83 10.99 -12.50 -2.41
C LEU A 83 11.41 -11.09 -2.85
N ALA A 84 10.58 -10.07 -2.56
CA ALA A 84 10.93 -8.68 -2.84
C ALA A 84 12.12 -8.20 -1.98
N MET A 85 12.14 -8.56 -0.69
CA MET A 85 13.26 -8.26 0.20
C MET A 85 14.57 -8.92 -0.25
N GLU A 86 14.51 -10.17 -0.69
CA GLU A 86 15.68 -10.90 -1.22
C GLU A 86 16.17 -10.34 -2.55
N ARG A 87 15.24 -9.98 -3.46
CA ARG A 87 15.57 -9.44 -4.78
C ARG A 87 16.11 -8.02 -4.70
N TYR A 88 15.65 -7.24 -3.72
CA TYR A 88 16.01 -5.83 -3.55
C TYR A 88 16.62 -5.59 -2.16
N PRO A 89 17.81 -6.13 -1.87
CA PRO A 89 18.41 -6.05 -0.53
C PRO A 89 18.81 -4.63 -0.13
N LYS A 90 18.93 -3.71 -1.11
CA LYS A 90 19.19 -2.28 -0.88
C LYS A 90 17.96 -1.52 -0.36
N ILE A 91 16.79 -2.14 -0.42
CA ILE A 91 15.52 -1.53 -0.07
C ILE A 91 15.11 -1.99 1.32
N LYS A 92 14.81 -1.01 2.17
CA LYS A 92 14.37 -1.23 3.54
C LYS A 92 12.84 -1.23 3.56
N PHE A 93 12.26 -2.29 4.13
CA PHE A 93 10.82 -2.49 4.27
C PHE A 93 10.44 -2.33 5.75
N PHE A 94 9.75 -1.24 6.08
CA PHE A 94 9.37 -0.91 7.45
C PHE A 94 7.93 -1.35 7.77
N LYS A 95 7.76 -1.97 8.95
CA LYS A 95 6.44 -2.38 9.48
C LYS A 95 5.66 -1.22 10.10
N THR A 96 6.38 -0.26 10.66
CA THR A 96 5.86 0.89 11.40
C THR A 96 6.68 2.11 11.01
N ARG A 97 6.03 3.26 10.90
CA ARG A 97 6.70 4.55 10.81
C ARG A 97 6.50 5.30 12.13
N GLU A 98 7.57 5.81 12.71
CA GLU A 98 7.45 6.81 13.78
C GLU A 98 6.91 8.12 13.18
N HIS A 99 6.05 8.81 13.93
CA HIS A 99 5.43 10.08 13.54
C HIS A 99 6.40 11.23 13.73
#